data_AF-A0A3P9IZD5-F1
#
_entry.id   AF-A0A3P9IZD5-F1
#
_cell.length_a   1.000
_cell.length_b   1.000
_cell.length_c   1.000
_cell.angle_alpha   90.00
_cell.angle_beta   90.00
_cell.angle_gamma   90.00
#
_symmetry.space_group_name_H-M   'P 1'
#
loop_
_entity.id
_entity.type
_entity.pdbx_description
1 polymer ?
#
loop_
_entity_poly.entity_id
_entity_poly.type
_entity_poly.pdbx_seq_one_letter_code
_entity_poly.pdbx_strand_id
1 'polypeptide(L)'
;MLGCPDGEREEHLKGAGHQNSKLYSSSSVAYEKSMFSSNPDVMLALSVFALKLPGRETRFREPFFQNMEQIVEEVVAALLPMLDEKPFALFGHSFGALTSFAVAEHLKKQHNVEPVHMFLSGAPAPFSEIRLKSQRRSELSDEDFLRWLSSMGGTPPELLANPEVLQFFLPALKADLHVVENYRCARPEHPLLHCSLSCLDGKDDLPHNLQEWRCITSGEFTIKMFDGAHFYLKDPGNEKLLLDHMLKHLEASQLDYL
;
A
#
# COMPACT_ATOMS: atom_id res chain seq x y z
N MET A 1 -43.54 -9.02 1.74
CA MET A 1 -42.90 -10.26 2.22
C MET A 1 -41.79 -10.58 1.24
N LEU A 2 -40.56 -10.15 1.55
CA LEU A 2 -39.49 -10.95 2.19
C LEU A 2 -38.89 -11.95 1.17
N GLY A 3 -37.60 -11.96 0.83
CA GLY A 3 -36.44 -11.21 1.33
C GLY A 3 -35.17 -11.52 0.52
N CYS A 4 -34.10 -10.79 0.85
CA CYS A 4 -32.68 -11.13 0.64
C CYS A 4 -32.07 -11.42 2.04
N PRO A 5 -30.78 -11.78 2.19
CA PRO A 5 -29.87 -12.63 1.38
C PRO A 5 -29.06 -13.59 2.30
N ASP A 6 -28.07 -14.34 1.77
CA ASP A 6 -26.71 -14.53 2.35
C ASP A 6 -26.04 -15.85 1.94
N GLY A 7 -24.71 -15.78 1.78
CA GLY A 7 -23.81 -16.92 1.92
C GLY A 7 -23.00 -17.27 0.68
N GLU A 8 -21.80 -16.71 0.57
CA GLU A 8 -20.55 -17.39 0.15
C GLU A 8 -19.48 -16.35 -0.22
N ARG A 9 -18.81 -15.80 0.80
CA ARG A 9 -17.53 -15.07 0.66
C ARG A 9 -16.67 -15.33 1.90
N GLU A 10 -16.22 -16.56 2.06
CA GLU A 10 -15.16 -16.92 3.00
C GLU A 10 -14.65 -18.33 2.66
N GLU A 11 -13.47 -18.44 2.06
CA GLU A 11 -12.81 -19.74 1.89
C GLU A 11 -11.75 -19.93 2.98
N HIS A 12 -12.06 -20.84 3.91
CA HIS A 12 -11.10 -21.54 4.75
C HIS A 12 -10.41 -22.63 3.92
N LEU A 13 -9.10 -22.54 3.67
CA LEU A 13 -8.33 -23.63 3.09
C LEU A 13 -7.23 -24.09 4.06
N LYS A 14 -7.44 -25.29 4.61
CA LYS A 14 -6.42 -26.09 5.30
C LYS A 14 -5.61 -26.88 4.26
N GLY A 15 -4.29 -26.64 4.26
CA GLY A 15 -3.19 -27.59 4.04
C GLY A 15 -3.15 -28.44 2.76
N ALA A 16 -2.14 -28.20 1.93
CA ALA A 16 -1.21 -29.23 1.41
C ALA A 16 0.00 -28.52 0.79
N GLY A 17 1.21 -28.89 1.22
CA GLY A 17 2.44 -28.23 0.81
C GLY A 17 2.75 -28.43 -0.67
N HIS A 18 3.39 -27.43 -1.27
CA HIS A 18 4.39 -27.51 -2.35
C HIS A 18 5.19 -26.19 -2.35
N GLN A 19 6.41 -26.25 -2.86
CA GLN A 19 7.54 -25.34 -2.65
C GLN A 19 7.20 -23.84 -2.77
N ASN A 20 7.64 -23.08 -1.76
CA ASN A 20 7.51 -21.63 -1.66
C ASN A 20 8.35 -20.91 -2.72
N SER A 21 7.72 -20.43 -3.77
CA SER A 21 8.24 -19.34 -4.61
C SER A 21 7.29 -18.15 -4.44
N LYS A 22 7.58 -17.28 -3.45
CA LYS A 22 6.79 -16.07 -3.21
C LYS A 22 7.24 -15.00 -4.22
N LEU A 23 6.38 -14.70 -5.20
CA LEU A 23 6.54 -13.54 -6.07
C LEU A 23 5.99 -12.31 -5.33
N TYR A 24 6.84 -11.34 -5.06
CA TYR A 24 6.47 -10.14 -4.32
C TYR A 24 6.19 -8.98 -5.28
N SER A 25 4.92 -8.73 -5.60
CA SER A 25 4.52 -7.54 -6.39
C SER A 25 4.49 -6.30 -5.49
N SER A 26 5.17 -5.23 -5.91
CA SER A 26 5.25 -3.92 -5.22
C SER A 26 3.97 -3.08 -5.30
N SER A 27 2.88 -3.68 -5.74
CA SER A 27 1.59 -3.02 -5.96
C SER A 27 0.53 -3.38 -4.91
N SER A 28 0.96 -3.95 -3.80
CA SER A 28 0.12 -4.10 -2.62
C SER A 28 -0.17 -2.73 -2.02
N VAL A 29 -1.42 -2.25 -2.17
CA VAL A 29 -2.05 -1.53 -1.06
C VAL A 29 -2.18 -2.59 0.03
N ALA A 30 -1.15 -2.68 0.86
CA ALA A 30 -1.25 -3.50 2.05
C ALA A 30 -2.39 -2.90 2.88
N TYR A 31 -3.34 -3.72 3.29
CA TYR A 31 -3.01 -4.64 4.34
C TYR A 31 -2.57 -6.01 3.78
N GLU A 32 -1.26 -6.23 3.63
CA GLU A 32 -0.71 -7.41 2.96
C GLU A 32 -0.68 -8.62 3.90
N LYS A 33 -1.52 -9.63 3.63
CA LYS A 33 -1.61 -10.87 4.41
C LYS A 33 -0.27 -11.59 4.56
N SER A 34 0.68 -11.49 3.61
CA SER A 34 1.99 -12.16 3.68
C SER A 34 2.92 -11.61 4.76
N MET A 35 2.95 -10.30 4.99
CA MET A 35 3.82 -9.67 5.99
C MET A 35 3.31 -9.90 7.42
N PHE A 36 1.99 -9.97 7.60
CA PHE A 36 1.39 -10.19 8.92
C PHE A 36 1.13 -11.68 9.24
N SER A 37 1.16 -12.58 8.24
CA SER A 37 0.92 -14.02 8.44
C SER A 37 2.02 -14.76 9.22
N SER A 38 3.22 -14.17 9.33
CA SER A 38 4.38 -14.74 10.03
C SER A 38 4.33 -14.51 11.54
N ASN A 39 3.52 -13.56 12.02
CA ASN A 39 3.47 -13.19 13.44
C ASN A 39 2.08 -13.46 14.05
N PRO A 40 1.91 -14.56 14.82
CA PRO A 40 0.62 -14.95 15.40
C PRO A 40 0.02 -13.88 16.33
N ASP A 41 0.85 -13.08 16.99
CA ASP A 41 0.42 -12.09 17.98
C ASP A 41 -0.27 -10.89 17.32
N VAL A 42 0.09 -10.54 16.09
CA VAL A 42 -0.55 -9.44 15.34
C VAL A 42 -1.92 -9.84 14.81
N MET A 43 -2.09 -11.10 14.39
CA MET A 43 -3.38 -11.63 13.93
C MET A 43 -4.43 -11.71 15.05
N LEU A 44 -4.01 -11.74 16.32
CA LEU A 44 -4.92 -11.76 17.46
C LEU A 44 -5.52 -10.37 17.78
N ALA A 45 -4.94 -9.28 17.28
CA ALA A 45 -5.37 -7.90 17.59
C ALA A 45 -5.84 -7.09 16.36
N LEU A 46 -5.41 -7.41 15.13
CA LEU A 46 -5.70 -6.64 13.92
C LEU A 46 -6.25 -7.52 12.78
N SER A 47 -7.30 -7.03 12.11
CA SER A 47 -7.77 -7.59 10.84
C SER A 47 -7.08 -6.89 9.67
N VAL A 48 -6.53 -7.68 8.74
CA VAL A 48 -5.67 -7.23 7.64
C VAL A 48 -6.38 -7.52 6.31
N PHE A 49 -6.80 -6.47 5.59
CA PHE A 49 -7.43 -6.51 4.25
C PHE A 49 -6.50 -6.13 3.06
N ALA A 50 -6.08 -7.07 2.24
CA ALA A 50 -5.23 -6.76 1.07
C ALA A 50 -6.10 -6.37 -0.14
N LEU A 51 -5.80 -5.24 -0.79
CA LEU A 51 -6.38 -4.98 -2.10
C LEU A 51 -5.69 -5.86 -3.15
N LYS A 52 -6.47 -6.67 -3.84
CA LYS A 52 -5.99 -7.43 -4.98
C LYS A 52 -6.32 -6.70 -6.27
N LEU A 53 -5.34 -6.04 -6.86
CA LEU A 53 -5.51 -5.30 -8.10
C LEU A 53 -5.81 -6.24 -9.30
N PRO A 54 -6.60 -5.79 -10.30
CA PRO A 54 -6.94 -6.58 -11.48
C PRO A 54 -5.72 -6.87 -12.36
N GLY A 55 -5.85 -7.86 -13.24
CA GLY A 55 -4.85 -8.24 -14.23
C GLY A 55 -3.71 -9.12 -13.71
N ARG A 56 -3.85 -9.67 -12.50
CA ARG A 56 -2.91 -10.64 -11.92
C ARG A 56 -3.62 -11.72 -11.10
N GLU A 57 -2.93 -12.84 -10.90
CA GLU A 57 -3.39 -13.95 -10.06
C GLU A 57 -4.85 -14.35 -10.38
N THR A 58 -5.75 -14.37 -9.38
CA THR A 58 -7.16 -14.75 -9.57
C THR A 58 -7.98 -13.73 -10.37
N ARG A 59 -7.47 -12.50 -10.54
CA ARG A 59 -8.09 -11.42 -11.33
C ARG A 59 -7.40 -11.22 -12.70
N PHE A 60 -6.63 -12.20 -13.19
CA PHE A 60 -5.81 -12.04 -14.41
C PHE A 60 -6.59 -11.71 -15.69
N ARG A 61 -7.90 -12.00 -15.72
CA ARG A 61 -8.78 -11.70 -16.86
C ARG A 61 -9.41 -10.32 -16.78
N GLU A 62 -9.31 -9.65 -15.63
CA GLU A 62 -9.88 -8.34 -15.42
C GLU A 62 -8.96 -7.26 -15.98
N PRO A 63 -9.50 -6.21 -16.61
CA PRO A 63 -8.69 -5.13 -17.16
C PRO A 63 -7.95 -4.38 -16.06
N PHE A 64 -6.73 -3.93 -16.33
CA PHE A 64 -5.98 -3.09 -15.40
C PHE A 64 -6.71 -1.77 -15.12
N PHE A 65 -6.55 -1.25 -13.90
CA PHE A 65 -6.95 0.11 -13.60
C PHE A 65 -6.19 1.12 -14.47
N GLN A 66 -6.89 2.17 -14.87
CA GLN A 66 -6.37 3.21 -15.76
C GLN A 66 -5.99 4.49 -15.01
N ASN A 67 -6.58 4.70 -13.83
CA ASN A 67 -6.34 5.89 -13.01
C ASN A 67 -6.60 5.60 -11.53
N MET A 68 -6.25 6.56 -10.67
CA MET A 68 -6.35 6.40 -9.22
C MET A 68 -7.81 6.39 -8.76
N GLU A 69 -8.68 7.09 -9.47
CA GLU A 69 -10.11 7.19 -9.17
C GLU A 69 -10.78 5.81 -9.19
N GLN A 70 -10.50 4.98 -10.19
CA GLN A 70 -11.02 3.60 -10.25
C GLN A 70 -10.58 2.75 -9.05
N ILE A 71 -9.35 2.94 -8.59
CA ILE A 71 -8.83 2.22 -7.41
C ILE A 71 -9.55 2.68 -6.15
N VAL A 72 -9.67 3.99 -5.98
CA VAL A 72 -10.35 4.60 -4.85
C VAL A 72 -11.81 4.17 -4.79
N GLU A 73 -12.53 4.20 -5.92
CA GLU A 73 -13.93 3.76 -6.01
C GLU A 73 -14.10 2.30 -5.56
N GLU A 74 -13.26 1.38 -6.07
CA GLU A 74 -13.34 -0.03 -5.70
C GLU A 74 -13.00 -0.25 -4.22
N VAL A 75 -11.93 0.38 -3.73
CA VAL A 75 -11.50 0.27 -2.33
C VAL A 75 -12.55 0.84 -1.38
N VAL A 76 -13.05 2.03 -1.65
CA VAL A 76 -14.05 2.70 -0.80
C VAL A 76 -15.35 1.91 -0.79
N ALA A 77 -15.81 1.39 -1.93
CA ALA A 77 -17.00 0.54 -1.99
C ALA A 77 -16.85 -0.75 -1.16
N ALA A 78 -15.64 -1.32 -1.10
CA ALA A 78 -15.35 -2.50 -0.28
C ALA A 78 -15.22 -2.16 1.22
N LEU A 79 -14.61 -1.01 1.55
CA LEU A 79 -14.35 -0.62 2.93
C LEU A 79 -15.60 -0.09 3.62
N LEU A 80 -16.39 0.79 2.99
CA LEU A 80 -17.49 1.52 3.63
C LEU A 80 -18.43 0.64 4.46
N PRO A 81 -18.91 -0.53 3.98
CA PRO A 81 -19.80 -1.39 4.78
C PRO A 81 -19.18 -1.93 6.06
N MET A 82 -17.86 -1.85 6.20
CA MET A 82 -17.08 -2.37 7.33
C MET A 82 -16.65 -1.27 8.31
N LEU A 83 -16.78 0.01 7.95
CA LEU A 83 -16.27 1.14 8.75
C LEU A 83 -17.21 1.54 9.91
N ASP A 84 -18.45 1.04 9.94
CA ASP A 84 -19.48 1.47 10.88
C ASP A 84 -19.27 0.96 12.32
N GLU A 85 -18.37 0.00 12.56
CA GLU A 85 -18.26 -0.67 13.88
C GLU A 85 -16.92 -0.49 14.60
N LYS A 86 -15.82 -0.16 13.89
CA LYS A 86 -14.47 -0.18 14.48
C LYS A 86 -13.55 0.88 13.87
N PRO A 87 -12.62 1.44 14.66
CA PRO A 87 -11.55 2.28 14.12
C PRO A 87 -10.70 1.47 13.15
N PHE A 88 -10.23 2.12 12.09
CA PHE A 88 -9.37 1.52 11.06
C PHE A 88 -8.12 2.38 10.84
N ALA A 89 -7.06 1.78 10.32
CA ALA A 89 -5.82 2.47 10.02
C ALA A 89 -5.29 2.04 8.66
N LEU A 90 -4.81 2.97 7.86
CA LEU A 90 -4.30 2.66 6.52
C LEU A 90 -2.79 2.51 6.56
N PHE A 91 -2.28 1.44 5.97
CA PHE A 91 -0.86 1.29 5.66
C PHE A 91 -0.70 1.26 4.14
N GLY A 92 0.45 1.68 3.62
CA GLY A 92 0.72 1.59 2.20
C GLY A 92 2.19 1.80 1.91
N HIS A 93 2.77 0.96 1.06
CA HIS A 93 4.15 1.09 0.63
C HIS A 93 4.23 1.47 -0.85
N SER A 94 5.06 2.44 -1.21
CA SER A 94 5.28 2.91 -2.57
C SER A 94 3.96 3.29 -3.26
N PHE A 95 3.51 2.50 -4.24
CA PHE A 95 2.17 2.60 -4.85
C PHE A 95 1.04 2.64 -3.80
N GLY A 96 1.14 1.77 -2.79
CA GLY A 96 0.16 1.68 -1.72
C GLY A 96 0.08 2.94 -0.87
N ALA A 97 1.18 3.67 -0.68
CA ALA A 97 1.17 4.90 0.12
C ALA A 97 0.33 6.01 -0.56
N LEU A 98 0.50 6.18 -1.87
CA LEU A 98 -0.28 7.12 -2.66
C LEU A 98 -1.76 6.71 -2.72
N THR A 99 -2.03 5.41 -2.83
CA THR A 99 -3.39 4.88 -2.82
C THR A 99 -4.06 5.09 -1.46
N SER A 100 -3.37 4.79 -0.35
CA SER A 100 -3.87 5.01 1.00
C SER A 100 -4.19 6.49 1.26
N PHE A 101 -3.37 7.41 0.75
CA PHE A 101 -3.71 8.83 0.75
C PHE A 101 -4.97 9.14 -0.05
N ALA A 102 -5.06 8.68 -1.31
CA ALA A 102 -6.21 8.96 -2.17
C ALA A 102 -7.52 8.41 -1.58
N VAL A 103 -7.47 7.23 -0.96
CA VAL A 103 -8.60 6.61 -0.25
C VAL A 103 -8.98 7.44 0.99
N ALA A 104 -8.02 7.82 1.83
CA ALA A 104 -8.29 8.66 3.00
C ALA A 104 -8.88 10.02 2.62
N GLU A 105 -8.34 10.64 1.57
CA GLU A 105 -8.84 11.89 1.02
C GLU A 105 -10.29 11.76 0.54
N HIS A 106 -10.61 10.68 -0.19
CA HIS A 106 -11.95 10.42 -0.67
C HIS A 106 -12.94 10.14 0.48
N LEU A 107 -12.58 9.27 1.43
CA LEU A 107 -13.40 8.98 2.60
C LEU A 107 -13.69 10.25 3.41
N LYS A 108 -12.69 11.10 3.62
CA LYS A 108 -12.87 12.36 4.35
C LYS A 108 -13.80 13.30 3.61
N LYS A 109 -13.60 13.51 2.30
CA LYS A 109 -14.37 14.48 1.50
C LYS A 109 -15.81 14.04 1.25
N GLN A 110 -16.04 12.75 0.99
CA GLN A 110 -17.34 12.24 0.54
C GLN A 110 -18.18 11.64 1.67
N HIS A 111 -17.53 11.10 2.71
CA HIS A 111 -18.21 10.38 3.79
C HIS A 111 -17.93 10.96 5.18
N ASN A 112 -17.05 11.96 5.29
CA ASN A 112 -16.58 12.51 6.57
C ASN A 112 -16.02 11.42 7.50
N VAL A 113 -15.39 10.38 6.92
CA VAL A 113 -14.74 9.28 7.62
C VAL A 113 -13.22 9.41 7.41
N GLU A 114 -12.43 9.16 8.45
CA GLU A 114 -10.97 9.13 8.36
C GLU A 114 -10.40 7.99 9.22
N PRO A 115 -9.22 7.44 8.86
CA PRO A 115 -8.55 6.43 9.69
C PRO A 115 -8.12 7.03 11.04
N VAL A 116 -7.86 6.20 12.05
CA VAL A 116 -7.23 6.66 13.30
C VAL A 116 -5.73 6.89 13.16
N HIS A 117 -5.11 6.21 12.18
CA HIS A 117 -3.69 6.36 11.88
C HIS A 117 -3.41 6.04 10.41
N MET A 118 -2.41 6.70 9.83
CA MET A 118 -1.89 6.38 8.50
C MET A 118 -0.39 6.07 8.56
N PHE A 119 0.03 4.99 7.92
CA PHE A 119 1.42 4.60 7.74
C PHE A 119 1.79 4.65 6.26
N LEU A 120 2.55 5.66 5.87
CA LEU A 120 2.92 5.90 4.48
C LEU A 120 4.40 5.60 4.27
N SER A 121 4.68 4.52 3.54
CA SER A 121 6.00 3.93 3.44
C SER A 121 6.61 4.11 2.04
N GLY A 122 7.87 4.52 1.95
CA GLY A 122 8.66 4.50 0.71
C GLY A 122 8.04 5.26 -0.45
N ALA A 123 7.44 6.42 -0.18
CA ALA A 123 6.81 7.23 -1.23
C ALA A 123 6.90 8.73 -0.91
N PRO A 124 7.16 9.57 -1.92
CA PRO A 124 7.06 11.01 -1.77
C PRO A 124 5.59 11.45 -1.77
N ALA A 125 5.28 12.61 -1.18
CA ALA A 125 3.92 13.15 -1.18
C ALA A 125 3.41 13.36 -2.63
N PRO A 126 2.11 13.16 -2.92
CA PRO A 126 1.59 13.20 -4.29
C PRO A 126 1.76 14.56 -4.98
N PHE A 127 1.77 15.65 -4.22
CA PHE A 127 1.99 17.02 -4.67
C PHE A 127 3.46 17.48 -4.59
N SER A 128 4.40 16.60 -4.22
CA SER A 128 5.82 16.96 -4.12
C SER A 128 6.45 17.24 -5.49
N GLU A 129 7.36 18.21 -5.55
CA GLU A 129 8.07 18.51 -6.79
C GLU A 129 8.96 17.35 -7.27
N ILE A 130 9.60 16.64 -6.33
CA ILE A 130 10.46 15.49 -6.64
C ILE A 130 9.68 14.43 -7.40
N ARG A 131 8.44 14.14 -6.97
CA ARG A 131 7.56 13.21 -7.64
C ARG A 131 7.07 13.75 -8.98
N LEU A 132 6.64 15.01 -9.04
CA LEU A 132 6.07 15.58 -10.26
C LEU A 132 7.10 15.73 -11.39
N LYS A 133 8.39 15.83 -11.04
CA LYS A 133 9.52 15.92 -11.98
C LYS A 133 10.21 14.57 -12.21
N SER A 134 9.75 13.48 -11.60
CA SER A 134 10.40 12.18 -11.74
C SER A 134 10.24 11.64 -13.16
N GLN A 135 11.23 10.84 -13.60
CA GLN A 135 11.16 10.15 -14.88
C GLN A 135 10.02 9.13 -14.84
N ARG A 136 9.17 9.15 -15.88
CA ARG A 136 8.13 8.13 -16.08
C ARG A 136 8.77 6.79 -16.43
N ARG A 137 8.66 5.84 -15.52
CA ARG A 137 9.16 4.47 -15.66
C ARG A 137 8.16 3.60 -16.41
N SER A 138 6.86 3.86 -16.29
CA SER A 138 5.83 3.10 -17.03
C SER A 138 5.98 3.18 -18.56
N GLU A 139 6.59 4.26 -19.07
CA GLU A 139 6.81 4.52 -20.50
C GLU A 139 8.14 3.95 -21.03
N LEU A 140 8.97 3.35 -20.18
CA LEU A 140 10.24 2.73 -20.60
C LEU A 140 10.00 1.51 -21.51
N SER A 141 11.00 1.16 -22.31
CA SER A 141 11.04 -0.16 -22.96
C SER A 141 10.98 -1.27 -21.90
N ASP A 142 10.50 -2.46 -22.26
CA ASP A 142 10.45 -3.59 -21.31
C ASP A 142 11.84 -3.92 -20.74
N GLU A 143 12.88 -3.83 -21.57
CA GLU A 143 14.27 -4.06 -21.14
C GLU A 143 14.75 -3.01 -20.13
N ASP A 144 14.52 -1.72 -20.40
CA ASP A 144 14.89 -0.63 -19.48
C ASP A 144 14.09 -0.71 -18.18
N PHE A 145 12.81 -1.08 -18.28
CA PHE A 145 11.94 -1.27 -17.13
C PHE A 145 12.45 -2.40 -16.24
N LEU A 146 12.81 -3.55 -16.81
CA LEU A 146 13.37 -4.68 -16.06
C LEU A 146 14.71 -4.33 -15.40
N ARG A 147 15.57 -3.59 -16.08
CA ARG A 147 16.83 -3.09 -15.49
C ARG A 147 16.56 -2.17 -14.29
N TRP A 148 15.62 -1.25 -14.43
CA TRP A 148 15.20 -0.38 -13.34
C TRP A 148 14.57 -1.16 -12.18
N LEU A 149 13.65 -2.09 -12.46
CA LEU A 149 13.00 -2.93 -11.44
C LEU A 149 14.03 -3.76 -10.67
N SER A 150 15.03 -4.32 -11.37
CA SER A 150 16.13 -5.05 -10.74
C SER A 150 16.96 -4.16 -9.81
N SER A 151 17.14 -2.89 -10.17
CA SER A 151 17.93 -1.93 -9.38
C SER A 151 17.24 -1.45 -8.10
N MET A 152 15.89 -1.45 -8.05
CA MET A 152 15.14 -1.06 -6.85
C MET A 152 15.23 -2.09 -5.72
N GLY A 153 15.70 -3.31 -6.02
CA GLY A 153 15.54 -4.45 -5.13
C GLY A 153 14.10 -4.95 -5.10
N GLY A 154 13.81 -5.97 -4.30
CA GLY A 154 12.46 -6.47 -4.08
C GLY A 154 11.94 -7.51 -5.08
N THR A 155 12.60 -7.67 -6.24
CA THR A 155 12.38 -8.83 -7.13
C THR A 155 13.32 -9.96 -6.72
N PRO A 156 12.81 -11.16 -6.35
CA PRO A 156 13.65 -12.29 -5.99
C PRO A 156 14.65 -12.65 -7.11
N PRO A 157 15.92 -12.98 -6.77
CA PRO A 157 16.94 -13.35 -7.76
C PRO A 157 16.49 -14.47 -8.71
N GLU A 158 15.66 -15.39 -8.22
CA GLU A 158 15.13 -16.53 -8.99
C GLU A 158 14.20 -16.07 -10.12
N LEU A 159 13.47 -14.97 -9.92
CA LEU A 159 12.61 -14.37 -10.94
C LEU A 159 13.42 -13.53 -11.92
N LEU A 160 14.44 -12.82 -11.43
CA LEU A 160 15.41 -12.12 -12.30
C LEU A 160 16.16 -13.10 -13.21
N ALA A 161 16.40 -14.32 -12.73
CA ALA A 161 17.01 -15.40 -13.51
C ALA A 161 16.04 -16.03 -14.54
N ASN A 162 14.75 -15.67 -14.54
CA ASN A 162 13.75 -16.15 -15.48
C ASN A 162 12.97 -14.99 -16.15
N PRO A 163 13.58 -14.32 -17.15
CA PRO A 163 12.97 -13.17 -17.82
C PRO A 163 11.61 -13.46 -18.47
N GLU A 164 11.39 -14.69 -18.93
CA GLU A 164 10.09 -15.09 -19.53
C GLU A 164 8.96 -15.02 -18.50
N VAL A 165 9.21 -15.41 -17.25
CA VAL A 165 8.24 -15.29 -16.16
C VAL A 165 8.01 -13.82 -15.82
N LEU A 166 9.05 -12.99 -15.79
CA LEU A 166 8.89 -11.56 -15.52
C LEU A 166 8.07 -10.85 -16.61
N GLN A 167 8.19 -11.26 -17.87
CA GLN A 167 7.39 -10.70 -18.97
C GLN A 167 5.88 -10.89 -18.75
N PHE A 168 5.43 -11.93 -18.04
CA PHE A 168 4.02 -12.09 -17.69
C PHE A 168 3.52 -11.02 -16.70
N PHE A 169 4.39 -10.50 -15.82
CA PHE A 169 4.02 -9.52 -14.80
C PHE A 169 4.26 -8.08 -15.25
N LEU A 170 5.10 -7.87 -16.27
CA LEU A 170 5.42 -6.55 -16.79
C LEU A 170 4.20 -5.68 -17.13
N PRO A 171 3.16 -6.18 -17.84
CA PRO A 171 2.00 -5.36 -18.15
C PRO A 171 1.29 -4.84 -16.91
N ALA A 172 1.14 -5.68 -15.89
CA ALA A 172 0.49 -5.30 -14.63
C ALA A 172 1.33 -4.27 -13.85
N LEU A 173 2.64 -4.48 -13.73
CA LEU A 173 3.54 -3.55 -13.05
C LEU A 173 3.59 -2.18 -13.74
N LYS A 174 3.64 -2.17 -15.08
CA LYS A 174 3.60 -0.93 -15.86
C LYS A 174 2.26 -0.20 -15.73
N ALA A 175 1.15 -0.94 -15.73
CA ALA A 175 -0.17 -0.36 -15.52
C ALA A 175 -0.30 0.29 -14.13
N ASP A 176 0.16 -0.38 -13.08
CA ASP A 176 0.15 0.18 -11.72
C ASP A 176 1.01 1.45 -11.64
N LEU A 177 2.21 1.42 -12.21
CA LEU A 177 3.07 2.60 -12.27
C LEU A 177 2.45 3.72 -13.09
N HIS A 178 1.79 3.41 -14.20
CA HIS A 178 1.09 4.41 -15.00
C HIS A 178 0.05 5.16 -14.17
N VAL A 179 -0.74 4.44 -13.35
CA VAL A 179 -1.72 5.04 -12.44
C VAL A 179 -1.03 6.01 -11.46
N VAL A 180 0.01 5.56 -10.75
CA VAL A 180 0.68 6.43 -9.78
C VAL A 180 1.53 7.51 -10.41
N GLU A 181 2.06 7.35 -11.62
CA GLU A 181 2.82 8.40 -12.30
C GLU A 181 1.91 9.51 -12.84
N ASN A 182 0.64 9.20 -13.11
CA ASN A 182 -0.36 10.15 -13.60
C ASN A 182 -1.28 10.68 -12.50
N TYR A 183 -1.29 10.10 -11.30
CA TYR A 183 -2.03 10.66 -10.17
C TYR A 183 -1.56 12.09 -9.85
N ARG A 184 -2.49 13.04 -9.81
CA ARG A 184 -2.23 14.45 -9.50
C ARG A 184 -3.20 14.89 -8.42
N CYS A 185 -2.68 15.60 -7.42
CA CYS A 185 -3.50 16.28 -6.43
C CYS A 185 -2.89 17.65 -6.13
N ALA A 186 -3.72 18.59 -5.70
CA ALA A 186 -3.24 19.88 -5.22
C ALA A 186 -2.58 19.72 -3.84
N ARG A 187 -1.61 20.57 -3.53
CA ARG A 187 -1.13 20.72 -2.15
C ARG A 187 -2.26 21.33 -1.32
N PRO A 188 -2.65 20.73 -0.20
CA PRO A 188 -3.72 21.29 0.62
C PRO A 188 -3.28 22.59 1.29
N GLU A 189 -4.16 23.60 1.33
CA GLU A 189 -3.93 24.87 2.02
C GLU A 189 -3.97 24.72 3.55
N HIS A 190 -4.81 23.80 4.02
CA HIS A 190 -4.96 23.41 5.41
C HIS A 190 -4.98 21.89 5.51
N PRO A 191 -4.53 21.31 6.64
CA PRO A 191 -4.59 19.86 6.81
C PRO A 191 -5.98 19.28 6.54
N LEU A 192 -6.01 18.22 5.73
CA LEU A 192 -7.26 17.56 5.32
C LEU A 192 -7.75 16.59 6.39
N LEU A 193 -6.81 15.92 7.07
CA LEU A 193 -7.06 14.85 8.04
C LEU A 193 -6.68 15.31 9.46
N HIS A 194 -7.28 14.69 10.47
CA HIS A 194 -6.87 14.90 11.87
C HIS A 194 -6.12 13.71 12.46
N CYS A 195 -6.17 12.56 11.80
CA CYS A 195 -5.48 11.34 12.19
C CYS A 195 -3.95 11.49 12.26
N SER A 196 -3.31 10.73 13.13
CA SER A 196 -1.84 10.69 13.17
C SER A 196 -1.27 10.04 11.90
N LEU A 197 -0.07 10.47 11.51
CA LEU A 197 0.61 10.06 10.29
C LEU A 197 2.07 9.68 10.58
N SER A 198 2.42 8.45 10.26
CA SER A 198 3.79 7.94 10.35
C SER A 198 4.33 7.67 8.94
N CYS A 199 5.38 8.41 8.56
CA CYS A 199 6.11 8.18 7.32
C CYS A 199 7.29 7.24 7.58
N LEU A 200 7.40 6.17 6.78
CA LEU A 200 8.40 5.12 6.96
C LEU A 200 9.29 5.03 5.72
N ASP A 201 10.61 4.92 5.84
CA ASP A 201 11.48 4.87 4.66
C ASP A 201 12.80 4.12 4.90
N GLY A 202 13.44 3.69 3.80
CA GLY A 202 14.74 3.04 3.82
C GLY A 202 15.87 4.08 3.84
N LYS A 203 16.90 3.86 4.67
CA LYS A 203 18.09 4.75 4.72
C LYS A 203 18.86 4.78 3.41
N ASP A 204 18.81 3.69 2.65
CA ASP A 204 19.51 3.53 1.38
C ASP A 204 18.57 3.69 0.18
N ASP A 205 17.33 4.16 0.40
CA ASP A 205 16.37 4.42 -0.67
C ASP A 205 16.61 5.79 -1.34
N LEU A 206 15.96 6.00 -2.49
CA LEU A 206 15.89 7.30 -3.12
C LEU A 206 15.21 8.32 -2.20
N PRO A 207 15.69 9.57 -2.15
CA PRO A 207 15.15 10.57 -1.22
C PRO A 207 13.71 10.96 -1.60
N HIS A 208 12.78 10.67 -0.70
CA HIS A 208 11.35 10.97 -0.88
C HIS A 208 10.88 12.31 -0.30
N ASN A 209 11.74 13.03 0.43
CA ASN A 209 11.39 14.28 1.13
C ASN A 209 10.10 14.14 1.97
N LEU A 210 10.09 13.16 2.88
CA LEU A 210 8.91 12.75 3.64
C LEU A 210 8.25 13.89 4.44
N GLN A 211 8.98 14.96 4.76
CA GLN A 211 8.43 16.15 5.42
C GLN A 211 7.27 16.79 4.66
N GLU A 212 7.20 16.63 3.34
CA GLU A 212 6.10 17.17 2.55
C GLU A 212 4.75 16.49 2.85
N TRP A 213 4.76 15.29 3.42
CA TRP A 213 3.53 14.65 3.90
C TRP A 213 2.93 15.38 5.10
N ARG A 214 3.70 16.13 5.90
CA ARG A 214 3.21 16.77 7.13
C ARG A 214 1.97 17.64 6.89
N CYS A 215 1.85 18.29 5.74
CA CYS A 215 0.74 19.22 5.50
C CYS A 215 -0.62 18.54 5.23
N ILE A 216 -0.69 17.21 5.13
CA ILE A 216 -1.97 16.51 4.94
C ILE A 216 -2.74 16.29 6.25
N THR A 217 -2.08 16.37 7.41
CA THR A 217 -2.70 16.10 8.72
C THR A 217 -2.43 17.19 9.76
N SER A 218 -3.40 17.43 10.64
CA SER A 218 -3.22 18.22 11.87
C SER A 218 -2.83 17.37 13.08
N GLY A 219 -2.84 16.04 12.93
CA GLY A 219 -2.47 15.08 13.96
C GLY A 219 -0.95 14.98 14.19
N GLU A 220 -0.58 14.00 15.00
CA GLU A 220 0.83 13.69 15.27
C GLU A 220 1.53 13.23 13.97
N PHE A 221 2.77 13.67 13.75
CA PHE A 221 3.52 13.38 12.53
C PHE A 221 4.91 12.84 12.88
N THR A 222 5.17 11.57 12.54
CA THR A 222 6.48 10.96 12.70
C THR A 222 7.12 10.57 11.38
N ILE A 223 8.45 10.49 11.40
CA ILE A 223 9.25 9.84 10.37
C ILE A 223 10.12 8.78 11.04
N LYS A 224 10.12 7.57 10.48
CA LYS A 224 10.97 6.46 10.92
C LYS A 224 11.77 5.90 9.74
N MET A 225 13.10 5.93 9.88
CA MET A 225 14.02 5.35 8.90
C MET A 225 14.45 3.93 9.34
N PHE A 226 14.49 3.01 8.38
CA PHE A 226 14.94 1.61 8.55
C PHE A 226 16.19 1.33 7.72
N ASP A 227 16.98 0.34 8.11
CA ASP A 227 18.15 -0.07 7.31
C ASP A 227 17.68 -0.72 6.00
N GLY A 228 18.34 -0.43 4.87
CA GLY A 228 17.97 -0.95 3.55
C GLY A 228 17.40 0.09 2.59
N ALA A 229 17.23 -0.35 1.33
CA ALA A 229 16.72 0.45 0.21
C ALA A 229 15.18 0.42 0.13
N HIS A 230 14.61 0.61 -1.07
CA HIS A 230 13.15 0.71 -1.27
C HIS A 230 12.33 -0.39 -0.60
N PHE A 231 12.77 -1.64 -0.74
CA PHE A 231 12.08 -2.79 -0.14
C PHE A 231 12.63 -3.18 1.23
N TYR A 232 13.09 -2.22 2.05
CA TYR A 232 13.59 -2.45 3.41
C TYR A 232 12.61 -3.28 4.26
N LEU A 233 11.30 -3.14 4.04
CA LEU A 233 10.27 -3.89 4.76
C LEU A 233 10.31 -5.41 4.54
N LYS A 234 11.00 -5.89 3.50
CA LYS A 234 11.17 -7.32 3.22
C LYS A 234 12.36 -7.92 3.99
N ASP A 235 13.19 -7.08 4.60
CA ASP A 235 14.26 -7.56 5.47
C ASP A 235 13.65 -8.14 6.75
N PRO A 236 13.92 -9.42 7.11
CA PRO A 236 13.39 -10.03 8.32
C PRO A 236 13.76 -9.25 9.60
N GLY A 237 14.89 -8.55 9.63
CA GLY A 237 15.31 -7.69 10.73
C GLY A 237 14.43 -6.45 10.90
N ASN A 238 13.86 -5.95 9.79
CA ASN A 238 12.95 -4.80 9.81
C ASN A 238 11.50 -5.19 10.08
N GLU A 239 11.06 -6.40 9.69
CA GLU A 239 9.67 -6.84 9.84
C GLU A 239 9.17 -6.65 11.27
N LYS A 240 9.90 -7.18 12.27
CA LYS A 240 9.53 -7.03 13.68
C LYS A 240 9.54 -5.56 14.12
N LEU A 241 10.55 -4.80 13.75
CA LEU A 241 10.69 -3.39 14.13
C LEU A 241 9.56 -2.52 13.55
N LEU A 242 9.14 -2.82 12.33
CA LEU A 242 8.03 -2.16 11.66
C LEU A 242 6.70 -2.48 12.35
N LEU A 243 6.46 -3.76 12.67
CA LEU A 243 5.27 -4.19 13.40
C LEU A 243 5.19 -3.56 14.80
N ASP A 244 6.28 -3.62 15.57
CA ASP A 244 6.34 -3.03 16.91
C ASP A 244 6.08 -1.51 16.85
N HIS A 245 6.62 -0.83 15.84
CA HIS A 245 6.38 0.59 15.62
C HIS A 245 4.91 0.88 15.30
N MET A 246 4.31 0.13 14.37
CA MET A 246 2.90 0.31 14.01
C MET A 246 1.97 0.07 15.20
N LEU A 247 2.17 -1.03 15.96
CA LEU A 247 1.35 -1.35 17.12
C LEU A 247 1.41 -0.26 18.19
N LYS A 248 2.61 0.23 18.52
CA LYS A 248 2.79 1.33 19.48
C LYS A 248 2.00 2.58 19.08
N HIS A 249 2.01 2.93 17.79
CA HIS A 249 1.30 4.11 17.29
C HIS A 249 -0.22 3.89 17.24
N LEU A 250 -0.68 2.68 16.94
CA LEU A 250 -2.10 2.33 16.96
C LEU A 250 -2.68 2.34 18.38
N GLU A 251 -1.95 1.82 19.37
CA GLU A 251 -2.35 1.87 20.78
C GLU A 251 -2.51 3.31 21.27
N ALA A 252 -1.57 4.20 20.92
CA ALA A 252 -1.67 5.62 21.25
C ALA A 252 -2.88 6.28 20.57
N SER A 253 -3.10 6.02 19.28
CA SER A 253 -4.23 6.59 18.53
C SER A 253 -5.60 6.07 18.99
N GLN A 254 -5.69 4.83 19.50
CA GLN A 254 -6.94 4.32 20.08
C GLN A 254 -7.29 5.01 21.40
N LEU A 255 -6.28 5.35 22.22
CA LEU A 255 -6.50 6.10 23.46
C LEU A 255 -7.00 7.52 23.20
N ASP A 256 -6.57 8.15 22.10
CA ASP A 256 -7.02 9.48 21.70
C ASP A 256 -8.42 9.49 21.04
N TYR A 257 -8.89 8.32 20.57
CA TYR A 257 -10.18 8.16 19.88
C TYR A 257 -11.37 7.91 20.83
N LEU A 258 -11.10 7.46 22.06
CA LEU A 258 -12.09 7.16 23.10
C LEU A 258 -12.35 8.38 24.02
#